data_AF-A0A8E1V1J6-F1
#
_entry.id   AF-A0A8E1V1J6-F1
#
_cell.length_a   1.000
_cell.length_b   1.000
_cell.length_c   1.000
_cell.angle_alpha   90.00
_cell.angle_beta   90.00
_cell.angle_gamma   90.00
#
_symmetry.space_group_name_H-M   'P 1'
#
loop_
_entity.id
_entity.type
_entity.pdbx_description
1 polymer ?
#
loop_
_entity_poly.entity_id
_entity_poly.type
_entity_poly.pdbx_seq_one_letter_code
_entity_poly.pdbx_strand_id
1 'polypeptide(L)'
;MNQIYKELLFIFPKPFDRKWRKLGLGYDDKENLKRLISEYVRYAVEDQRPFKFPGDIILGTGGAIKMRFDSEHSDQEKSGSYRIIYFVMVENEIRFLKIYGEFTIEMQHKVKK
;
A
#
# COMPACT_ATOMS: atom_id res chain seq x y z
N MET A 1 -7.61 22.14 20.08
CA MET A 1 -6.28 21.63 19.70
C MET A 1 -6.24 21.57 18.18
N ASN A 2 -5.59 22.54 17.52
CA ASN A 2 -5.42 22.53 16.06
C ASN A 2 -4.07 21.88 15.74
N GLN A 3 -4.07 20.56 15.60
CA GLN A 3 -2.95 19.88 14.99
C GLN A 3 -3.07 20.14 13.49
N ILE A 4 -2.17 20.95 12.93
CA ILE A 4 -2.11 21.17 11.48
C ILE A 4 -1.80 19.80 10.86
N TYR A 5 -2.80 19.15 10.27
CA TYR A 5 -2.58 17.93 9.49
C TYR A 5 -1.66 18.30 8.34
N LYS A 6 -0.40 17.86 8.40
CA LYS A 6 0.47 17.92 7.23
C LYS A 6 -0.17 17.01 6.18
N GLU A 7 -0.47 17.56 5.02
CA GLU A 7 -0.98 16.81 3.88
C GLU A 7 -0.02 15.66 3.56
N LEU A 8 -0.57 14.45 3.34
CA LEU A 8 0.25 13.29 3.01
C LEU A 8 0.77 13.42 1.58
N LEU A 9 2.09 13.39 1.43
CA LEU A 9 2.75 13.39 0.14
C LEU A 9 2.99 11.96 -0.34
N PHE A 10 2.28 11.55 -1.40
CA PHE A 10 2.42 10.23 -1.98
C PHE A 10 3.47 10.22 -3.08
N ILE A 11 4.59 9.54 -2.84
CA ILE A 11 5.71 9.46 -3.76
C ILE A 11 5.71 8.08 -4.42
N PHE A 12 5.43 8.06 -5.72
CA PHE A 12 5.46 6.88 -6.56
C PHE A 12 6.71 6.88 -7.45
N PRO A 13 7.79 6.17 -7.09
CA PRO A 13 8.99 6.13 -7.92
C PRO A 13 8.70 5.51 -9.29
N LYS A 14 9.41 5.98 -10.34
CA LYS A 14 9.25 5.47 -11.72
C LYS A 14 9.26 3.92 -11.83
N PRO A 15 10.13 3.18 -11.11
CA PRO A 15 10.10 1.71 -11.12
C PRO A 15 8.78 1.12 -10.59
N PHE A 16 8.24 1.68 -9.51
CA PHE A 16 6.96 1.30 -8.95
C PHE A 16 5.85 1.54 -9.97
N ASP A 17 5.80 2.75 -10.55
CA ASP A 17 4.80 3.15 -11.53
C ASP A 17 4.81 2.32 -12.82
N ARG A 18 6.00 1.89 -13.24
CA ARG A 18 6.13 0.96 -14.35
C ARG A 18 5.48 -0.38 -14.02
N LYS A 19 5.68 -0.89 -12.80
CA LYS A 19 5.12 -2.17 -12.37
C LYS A 19 3.61 -2.05 -12.12
N TRP A 20 3.16 -0.94 -11.53
CA TRP A 20 1.75 -0.58 -11.35
C TRP A 20 0.95 -0.73 -12.65
N ARG A 21 1.40 -0.03 -13.70
CA ARG A 21 0.76 -0.11 -15.04
C ARG A 21 0.82 -1.51 -15.65
N LYS A 22 1.94 -2.22 -15.48
CA LYS A 22 2.07 -3.63 -15.95
C LYS A 22 1.09 -4.58 -15.26
N LEU A 23 0.58 -4.22 -14.08
CA LEU A 23 -0.41 -4.99 -13.34
C LEU A 23 -1.86 -4.59 -13.70
N GLY A 24 -2.04 -3.77 -14.73
CA GLY A 24 -3.36 -3.30 -15.18
C GLY A 24 -3.98 -2.23 -14.30
N LEU A 25 -3.23 -1.66 -13.36
CA LEU A 25 -3.75 -0.67 -12.41
C LEU A 25 -3.70 0.74 -13.00
N GLY A 26 -4.82 1.43 -12.91
CA GLY A 26 -5.05 2.75 -13.48
C GLY A 26 -4.76 3.90 -12.53
N TYR A 27 -5.26 5.07 -12.92
CA TYR A 27 -5.23 6.28 -12.09
C TYR A 27 -6.20 6.14 -10.91
N ASP A 28 -7.43 5.68 -11.14
CA ASP A 28 -8.46 5.54 -10.12
C ASP A 28 -8.02 4.60 -8.99
N ASP A 29 -7.32 3.51 -9.33
CA ASP A 29 -6.71 2.62 -8.34
C ASP A 29 -5.69 3.33 -7.45
N LYS A 30 -4.93 4.29 -7.99
CA LYS A 30 -3.95 5.05 -7.19
C LYS A 30 -4.65 6.01 -6.26
N GLU A 31 -5.70 6.67 -6.73
CA GLU A 31 -6.50 7.56 -5.89
C GLU A 31 -7.18 6.76 -4.77
N ASN A 32 -7.67 5.55 -5.07
CA ASN A 32 -8.21 4.68 -4.04
C ASN A 32 -7.15 4.26 -3.00
N LEU A 33 -5.96 3.87 -3.47
CA LEU A 33 -4.82 3.55 -2.59
C LEU A 33 -4.46 4.73 -1.67
N LYS A 34 -4.38 5.95 -2.22
CA LYS A 34 -4.11 7.17 -1.45
C LYS A 34 -5.21 7.41 -0.41
N ARG A 35 -6.47 7.30 -0.80
CA ARG A 35 -7.63 7.48 0.07
C ARG A 35 -7.58 6.51 1.25
N LEU A 36 -7.37 5.22 1.02
CA LEU A 36 -7.28 4.20 2.07
C LEU A 36 -6.18 4.49 3.09
N ILE A 37 -4.99 4.90 2.62
CA ILE A 37 -3.87 5.26 3.51
C ILE A 37 -4.18 6.55 4.28
N SER A 38 -4.73 7.56 3.62
CA SER A 38 -5.10 8.83 4.25
C SER A 38 -6.18 8.66 5.32
N GLU A 39 -7.22 7.88 5.04
CA GLU A 39 -8.27 7.53 5.99
C GLU A 39 -7.68 6.85 7.22
N TYR A 40 -6.81 5.85 7.03
CA TYR A 40 -6.12 5.20 8.14
C TYR A 40 -5.35 6.21 9.00
N VAL A 41 -4.49 7.04 8.38
CA VAL A 41 -3.65 7.98 9.12
C VAL A 41 -4.51 8.98 9.90
N ARG A 42 -5.60 9.45 9.28
CA ARG A 42 -6.56 10.33 9.93
C ARG A 42 -7.22 9.68 11.15
N TYR A 43 -7.76 8.46 10.99
CA TYR A 43 -8.42 7.77 12.09
C TYR A 43 -7.46 7.40 13.24
N ALA A 44 -6.22 7.03 12.92
CA ALA A 44 -5.19 6.75 13.91
C ALA A 44 -4.88 7.98 14.79
N VAL A 45 -4.99 9.19 14.23
CA VAL A 45 -4.80 10.45 14.95
C VAL A 45 -6.07 10.90 15.69
N GLU A 46 -7.25 10.75 15.06
CA GLU A 46 -8.51 11.34 15.55
C GLU A 46 -9.27 10.46 16.56
N ASP A 47 -9.32 9.13 16.37
CA ASP A 47 -10.36 8.31 17.00
C ASP A 47 -9.84 7.41 18.14
N GLN A 48 -8.51 7.32 18.37
CA GLN A 48 -7.82 6.51 19.42
C GLN A 48 -8.29 5.05 19.62
N ARG A 49 -9.26 4.57 18.84
CA ARG A 49 -9.68 3.17 18.79
C ARG A 49 -8.56 2.36 18.14
N PRO A 50 -8.44 1.06 18.48
CA PRO A 50 -7.45 0.18 17.86
C PRO A 50 -7.84 -0.09 16.41
N PHE A 51 -7.61 0.88 15.54
CA PHE A 51 -7.73 0.71 14.11
C PHE A 51 -6.45 0.02 13.65
N LYS A 52 -6.55 -1.28 13.37
CA LYS A 52 -5.40 -2.06 12.90
C LYS A 52 -5.00 -1.57 11.52
N PHE A 53 -3.74 -1.18 11.33
CA PHE A 53 -3.22 -0.84 10.01
C PHE A 53 -3.47 -2.01 9.04
N PRO A 54 -3.98 -1.77 7.81
CA PRO A 54 -4.27 -2.82 6.84
C PRO A 54 -3.01 -3.54 6.27
N GLY A 55 -1.86 -3.34 6.90
CA GLY A 55 -0.60 -3.97 6.53
C GLY A 55 0.26 -4.34 7.73
N ASP A 56 1.31 -5.10 7.44
CA ASP A 56 2.25 -5.60 8.44
C ASP A 56 3.60 -4.86 8.32
N ILE A 57 4.15 -4.43 9.45
CA ILE A 57 5.53 -3.92 9.50
C ILE A 57 6.49 -5.10 9.29
N ILE A 58 7.47 -4.92 8.42
CA ILE A 58 8.49 -5.92 8.14
C ILE A 58 9.72 -5.63 9.00
N LEU A 59 10.03 -6.52 9.93
CA LEU A 59 11.20 -6.39 10.80
C LEU A 59 12.50 -6.36 9.98
N GLY A 60 13.49 -5.59 10.46
CA GLY A 60 14.79 -5.47 9.81
C GLY A 60 14.83 -4.60 8.54
N THR A 61 13.72 -3.94 8.17
CA THR A 61 13.63 -3.09 6.97
C THR A 61 13.60 -1.59 7.26
N GLY A 62 13.86 -1.18 8.51
CA GLY A 62 13.75 0.22 8.92
C GLY A 62 12.31 0.77 8.90
N GLY A 63 11.31 -0.10 9.04
CA GLY A 63 9.89 0.30 9.10
C GLY A 63 9.13 0.21 7.78
N ALA A 64 9.58 -0.63 6.83
CA ALA A 64 8.78 -0.90 5.64
C ALA A 64 7.50 -1.66 6.02
N ILE A 65 6.42 -1.30 5.34
CA ILE A 65 5.07 -1.79 5.56
C ILE A 65 4.67 -2.61 4.34
N LYS A 66 4.09 -3.78 4.57
CA LYS A 66 3.49 -4.65 3.56
C LYS A 66 1.98 -4.57 3.64
N MET A 67 1.33 -4.06 2.61
CA MET A 67 -0.13 -3.92 2.55
C MET A 67 -0.72 -4.77 1.42
N ARG A 68 -1.91 -5.35 1.67
CA ARG A 68 -2.75 -5.94 0.61
C ARG A 68 -3.65 -4.86 0.04
N PHE A 69 -3.64 -4.70 -1.27
CA PHE A 69 -4.46 -3.74 -2.00
C PHE A 69 -5.29 -4.47 -3.05
N ASP A 70 -6.59 -4.18 -3.12
CA ASP A 70 -7.47 -4.70 -4.15
C ASP A 70 -8.04 -3.55 -4.99
N SER A 71 -8.19 -3.80 -6.28
CA SER A 71 -8.76 -2.83 -7.22
C SER A 71 -10.27 -2.93 -7.18
N GLU A 72 -10.95 -1.79 -6.98
CA GLU A 72 -12.42 -1.72 -7.00
C GLU A 72 -13.02 -2.05 -8.39
N HIS A 73 -12.21 -1.95 -9.45
CA HIS A 73 -12.63 -2.24 -10.82
C HIS A 73 -12.45 -3.71 -11.22
N SER A 74 -12.10 -4.59 -10.28
CA SER A 74 -12.03 -6.03 -10.59
C SER A 74 -13.42 -6.66 -10.48
N ASP A 75 -14.19 -6.61 -11.58
CA ASP A 75 -15.45 -7.37 -11.78
C ASP A 75 -15.20 -8.91 -11.86
N GLN A 76 -14.23 -9.42 -11.11
CA GLN A 76 -14.01 -10.85 -10.98
C GLN A 76 -13.95 -11.19 -9.51
N GLU A 77 -15.00 -11.86 -9.05
CA GLU A 77 -15.06 -12.78 -7.91
C GLU A 77 -14.00 -13.90 -8.03
N LYS A 78 -12.74 -13.54 -8.28
CA LYS A 78 -11.60 -14.43 -8.23
C LYS A 78 -10.84 -14.04 -6.99
N SER A 79 -10.96 -14.92 -6.00
CA SER A 79 -10.27 -15.01 -4.72
C SER A 79 -8.71 -14.92 -4.78
N GLY A 80 -8.10 -14.13 -5.68
CA GLY A 80 -6.64 -14.10 -5.88
C GLY A 80 -6.05 -12.90 -6.63
N SER A 81 -6.74 -11.74 -6.69
CA SER A 81 -6.28 -10.56 -7.44
C SER A 81 -5.63 -9.48 -6.58
N TYR A 82 -5.41 -9.68 -5.27
CA TYR A 82 -4.81 -8.60 -4.48
C TYR A 82 -3.34 -8.36 -4.86
N ARG A 83 -2.91 -7.12 -4.66
CA ARG A 83 -1.54 -6.67 -4.85
C ARG A 83 -0.89 -6.53 -3.49
N ILE A 84 0.37 -6.97 -3.41
CA ILE A 84 1.20 -6.66 -2.25
C ILE A 84 1.99 -5.40 -2.56
N ILE A 85 1.78 -4.39 -1.73
CA ILE A 85 2.45 -3.09 -1.81
C ILE A 85 3.41 -2.97 -0.63
N TYR A 86 4.65 -2.63 -0.93
CA TYR A 86 5.68 -2.28 0.04
C TYR A 86 5.90 -0.78 0.03
N PHE A 87 5.84 -0.12 1.17
CA PHE A 87 6.12 1.31 1.29
C PHE A 87 6.69 1.66 2.67
N VAL A 88 7.24 2.86 2.81
CA VAL A 88 7.64 3.43 4.11
C VAL A 88 6.89 4.74 4.33
N MET A 89 6.63 5.05 5.60
CA MET A 89 6.09 6.34 6.03
C MET A 89 7.20 7.10 6.75
N VAL A 90 7.56 8.27 6.24
CA VAL A 90 8.59 9.14 6.83
C VAL A 90 7.99 10.53 6.97
N GLU A 91 7.79 10.99 8.20
CA GLU A 91 7.03 12.20 8.49
C GLU A 91 5.63 12.17 7.83
N ASN A 92 5.37 13.04 6.84
CA ASN A 92 4.13 13.09 6.06
C ASN A 92 4.28 12.46 4.66
N GLU A 93 5.40 11.82 4.35
CA GLU A 93 5.64 11.21 3.06
C GLU A 93 5.36 9.70 3.07
N ILE A 94 4.60 9.25 2.07
CA ILE A 94 4.37 7.84 1.78
C ILE A 94 5.21 7.48 0.57
N ARG A 95 6.32 6.77 0.79
CA ARG A 95 7.26 6.40 -0.27
C ARG A 95 7.05 4.95 -0.67
N PHE A 96 6.50 4.73 -1.86
CA PHE A 96 6.26 3.40 -2.39
C PHE A 96 7.57 2.74 -2.86
N LEU A 97 7.81 1.51 -2.41
CA LEU A 97 9.02 0.75 -2.71
C LEU A 97 8.79 -0.23 -3.86
N LYS A 98 7.82 -1.16 -3.70
CA LYS A 98 7.58 -2.24 -4.65
C LYS A 98 6.11 -2.66 -4.65
N ILE A 99 5.67 -3.21 -5.78
CA ILE A 99 4.35 -3.83 -5.92
C ILE A 99 4.47 -5.16 -6.66
N TYR A 100 3.69 -6.14 -6.20
CA TYR A 100 3.62 -7.47 -6.79
C TYR A 100 2.15 -7.90 -6.90
N GLY A 101 1.83 -8.69 -7.93
CA GLY A 101 0.62 -9.52 -7.89
C GLY A 101 0.85 -10.75 -7.03
N GLU A 102 -0.20 -11.27 -6.41
CA GLU A 102 -0.17 -12.45 -5.52
C GLU A 102 0.67 -13.61 -6.08
N PHE A 103 0.41 -14.03 -7.32
CA PHE A 103 1.13 -15.13 -7.98
C PHE A 103 2.65 -14.94 -8.07
N THR A 104 3.15 -13.68 -8.11
CA THR A 104 4.59 -13.43 -8.23
C THR A 104 5.34 -13.72 -6.92
N ILE A 105 4.69 -13.57 -5.76
CA ILE A 105 5.34 -13.74 -4.45
C ILE A 105 5.45 -15.21 -4.07
N GLU A 106 4.44 -16.03 -4.39
CA GLU A 106 4.48 -17.46 -4.10
C GLU A 106 5.63 -18.17 -4.81
N MET A 107 5.92 -17.80 -6.06
CA MET A 107 7.05 -18.37 -6.81
C MET A 107 8.41 -17.99 -6.19
N GLN A 108 8.57 -16.78 -5.64
CA GLN A 108 9.82 -16.35 -5.01
C GLN A 108 10.11 -17.10 -3.70
N HIS A 109 9.08 -17.51 -2.96
CA HIS A 109 9.25 -18.31 -1.75
C HIS A 109 9.47 -19.80 -2.05
N LYS A 110 8.92 -20.33 -3.14
CA LYS A 110 9.12 -21.72 -3.54
C LYS A 110 10.54 -22.04 -4.05
N VAL A 111 11.23 -21.05 -4.64
CA VAL A 111 12.59 -21.24 -5.20
C VAL A 111 13.70 -21.17 -4.14
N LYS A 112 13.39 -20.80 -2.90
CA LYS A 112 14.36 -20.69 -1.79
C LYS A 112 14.35 -21.89 -0.82
N LYS A 113 14.00 -23.08 -1.29
CA LYS A 113 14.15 -24.33 -0.52
C LYS A 113 15.23 -25.21 -1.11
#